data_AF-A0A972LZU6-F1
#
_entry.id   AF-A0A972LZU6-F1
#
_cell.length_a   1.000
_cell.length_b   1.000
_cell.length_c   1.000
_cell.angle_alpha   90.00
_cell.angle_beta   90.00
_cell.angle_gamma   90.00
#
_symmetry.space_group_name_H-M   'P 1'
#
loop_
_entity.id
_entity.type
_entity.pdbx_description
1 polymer ?
#
loop_
_entity_poly.entity_id
_entity_poly.type
_entity_poly.pdbx_seq_one_letter_code
_entity_poly.pdbx_strand_id
1 'polypeptide(L)'
;EVSANIAKRLLYLWNIPDKIIKIVYDAIYNHRFSKGRTPQTIEGKILSDADKLDALGAIGIARVFKHDCGRAIEDDIKHFYEKIVKLPHLMYTEAGYKLAIERLKVVEYFLEQIQKELNSENQ
;
A
#
# COMPACT_ATOMS: atom_id res chain seq x y z
N GLU A 1 0.21 -9.47 -13.87
CA GLU A 1 0.01 -10.29 -15.08
C GLU A 1 -0.80 -11.54 -14.77
N VAL A 2 -0.26 -12.50 -14.00
CA VAL A 2 -0.99 -13.71 -13.59
C VAL A 2 -2.37 -13.40 -13.01
N SER A 3 -2.45 -12.53 -11.98
CA SER A 3 -3.73 -12.17 -11.35
C SER A 3 -4.72 -11.49 -12.31
N ALA A 4 -4.23 -10.68 -13.25
CA ALA A 4 -5.08 -10.00 -14.23
C ALA A 4 -5.68 -11.00 -15.23
N ASN A 5 -4.88 -11.97 -15.69
CA ASN A 5 -5.34 -13.05 -16.57
C ASN A 5 -6.37 -13.96 -15.88
N ILE A 6 -6.16 -14.29 -14.59
CA ILE A 6 -7.12 -15.06 -13.80
C ILE A 6 -8.44 -14.29 -13.68
N ALA A 7 -8.40 -13.03 -13.28
CA ALA A 7 -9.59 -12.19 -13.17
C ALA A 7 -10.35 -12.10 -14.51
N LYS A 8 -9.64 -11.86 -15.62
CA LYS A 8 -10.23 -11.85 -16.97
C LYS A 8 -10.96 -13.14 -17.28
N ARG A 9 -10.36 -14.31 -17.01
CA ARG A 9 -10.98 -15.62 -17.24
C ARG A 9 -12.25 -15.80 -16.40
N LEU A 10 -12.22 -15.45 -15.12
CA LEU A 10 -13.39 -15.56 -14.22
C LEU A 10 -14.53 -14.65 -14.67
N LEU A 11 -14.23 -13.42 -15.06
CA LEU A 11 -15.24 -12.46 -15.51
C LEU A 11 -15.92 -12.89 -16.82
N TYR A 12 -15.17 -13.53 -17.73
CA TYR A 12 -15.78 -14.17 -18.91
C TYR A 12 -16.75 -15.29 -18.54
N LEU A 13 -16.39 -16.13 -17.57
CA LEU A 13 -17.27 -17.21 -17.09
C LEU A 13 -18.55 -16.67 -16.47
N TRP A 14 -18.51 -15.45 -15.92
CA TRP A 14 -19.68 -14.76 -15.36
C TRP A 14 -20.43 -13.89 -16.37
N ASN A 15 -20.13 -14.00 -17.67
CA ASN A 15 -20.78 -13.23 -18.75
C ASN A 15 -20.73 -11.70 -18.55
N ILE A 16 -19.64 -11.19 -17.96
CA ILE A 16 -19.45 -9.75 -17.80
C ILE A 16 -19.07 -9.12 -19.15
N PRO A 17 -19.59 -7.93 -19.49
CA PRO A 17 -19.25 -7.25 -20.75
C PRO A 17 -17.74 -7.00 -20.92
N ASP A 18 -17.22 -7.20 -22.14
CA ASP A 18 -15.80 -7.02 -22.50
C ASP A 18 -15.23 -5.68 -22.07
N LYS A 19 -16.04 -4.61 -22.17
CA LYS A 19 -15.64 -3.25 -21.75
C LYS A 19 -15.25 -3.22 -20.27
N ILE A 20 -16.03 -3.87 -19.40
CA ILE A 20 -15.76 -3.94 -17.95
C ILE A 20 -14.57 -4.85 -17.68
N ILE A 21 -14.49 -5.99 -18.36
CA ILE A 21 -13.36 -6.93 -18.23
C ILE A 21 -12.04 -6.22 -18.54
N LYS A 22 -12.00 -5.40 -19.60
CA LYS A 22 -10.81 -4.63 -19.96
C LYS A 22 -10.40 -3.65 -18.86
N ILE A 23 -11.35 -2.89 -18.31
CA ILE A 23 -11.08 -1.93 -17.22
C ILE A 23 -10.49 -2.65 -16.00
N VAL A 24 -11.11 -3.76 -15.58
CA VAL A 24 -10.62 -4.55 -14.42
C VAL A 24 -9.25 -5.14 -14.70
N TYR A 25 -9.05 -5.71 -15.89
CA TYR A 25 -7.76 -6.24 -16.32
C TYR A 25 -6.67 -5.17 -16.25
N ASP A 26 -6.91 -3.99 -16.82
CA ASP A 26 -5.92 -2.90 -16.86
C ASP A 26 -5.61 -2.36 -15.45
N ALA A 27 -6.61 -2.28 -14.57
CA ALA A 27 -6.42 -1.89 -13.17
C ALA A 27 -5.54 -2.91 -12.44
N ILE A 28 -5.86 -4.20 -12.51
CA ILE A 28 -5.09 -5.27 -11.85
C ILE A 28 -3.70 -5.41 -12.47
N TYR A 29 -3.56 -5.18 -13.78
CA TYR A 29 -2.27 -5.31 -14.46
C TYR A 29 -1.29 -4.18 -14.09
N ASN A 30 -1.80 -2.96 -13.89
CA ASN A 30 -0.98 -1.75 -13.71
C ASN A 30 -0.91 -1.20 -12.28
N HIS A 31 -1.68 -1.70 -11.31
CA HIS A 31 -1.68 -1.13 -9.94
C HIS A 31 -0.37 -1.31 -9.16
N ARG A 32 0.48 -2.30 -9.52
CA ARG A 32 1.64 -2.70 -8.70
C ARG A 32 2.88 -1.83 -8.96
N PHE A 33 3.38 -1.22 -7.89
CA PHE A 33 4.51 -0.29 -7.89
C PHE A 33 5.84 -0.87 -8.41
N SER A 34 6.08 -2.18 -8.24
CA SER A 34 7.36 -2.83 -8.51
C SER A 34 7.78 -2.87 -10.00
N LYS A 35 6.94 -2.41 -10.92
CA LYS A 35 7.24 -2.37 -12.37
C LYS A 35 7.41 -0.97 -12.94
N GLY A 36 7.38 0.09 -12.11
CA GLY A 36 7.49 1.49 -12.60
C GLY A 36 6.35 1.92 -13.53
N ARG A 37 5.19 1.23 -13.45
CA ARG A 37 4.04 1.48 -14.32
C ARG A 37 3.07 2.42 -13.61
N THR A 38 2.67 3.48 -14.30
CA THR A 38 1.68 4.43 -13.81
C THR A 38 0.29 4.02 -14.32
N PRO A 39 -0.70 3.82 -13.43
CA PRO A 39 -2.06 3.52 -13.83
C PRO A 39 -2.66 4.70 -14.60
N GLN A 40 -3.14 4.42 -15.82
CA GLN A 40 -3.71 5.43 -16.71
C GLN A 40 -5.20 5.66 -16.42
N THR A 41 -5.91 4.63 -15.95
CA THR A 41 -7.35 4.68 -15.65
C THR A 41 -7.60 5.14 -14.21
N ILE A 42 -8.79 5.70 -13.97
CA ILE A 42 -9.20 6.12 -12.62
C ILE A 42 -9.36 4.91 -11.69
N GLU A 43 -9.85 3.78 -12.19
CA GLU A 43 -10.00 2.54 -11.44
C GLU A 43 -8.63 1.99 -11.01
N GLY A 44 -7.63 2.05 -11.90
CA GLY A 44 -6.26 1.66 -11.57
C GLY A 44 -5.62 2.57 -10.53
N LYS A 45 -5.89 3.88 -10.61
CA LYS A 45 -5.44 4.87 -9.61
C LYS A 45 -6.07 4.61 -8.24
N ILE A 46 -7.39 4.43 -8.20
CA ILE A 46 -8.15 4.11 -6.98
C ILE A 46 -7.65 2.80 -6.36
N LEU A 47 -7.50 1.75 -7.16
CA LEU A 47 -7.00 0.45 -6.68
C LEU A 47 -5.57 0.57 -6.12
N SER A 48 -4.70 1.32 -6.81
CA SER A 48 -3.33 1.54 -6.35
C SER A 48 -3.28 2.36 -5.05
N ASP A 49 -4.16 3.34 -4.87
CA ASP A 49 -4.23 4.12 -3.63
C ASP A 49 -4.76 3.27 -2.48
N ALA A 50 -5.79 2.45 -2.72
CA ALA A 50 -6.32 1.53 -1.72
C ALA A 50 -5.26 0.53 -1.21
N ASP A 51 -4.44 -0.03 -2.10
CA ASP A 51 -3.33 -0.92 -1.74
C ASP A 51 -2.27 -0.21 -0.88
N LYS A 52 -1.92 1.05 -1.21
CA LYS A 52 -0.98 1.84 -0.42
C LYS A 52 -1.56 2.25 0.94
N LEU A 53 -2.85 2.57 1.01
CA LEU A 53 -3.52 2.93 2.25
C LEU A 53 -3.53 1.77 3.24
N ASP A 54 -3.60 0.52 2.78
CA ASP A 54 -3.53 -0.68 3.63
C ASP A 54 -2.15 -0.88 4.28
N ALA A 55 -1.09 -0.30 3.70
CA ALA A 55 0.24 -0.27 4.28
C ALA A 55 0.45 0.86 5.31
N LEU A 56 -0.56 1.73 5.53
CA LEU A 56 -0.52 2.85 6.47
C LEU A 56 -1.41 2.62 7.69
N GLY A 57 -1.22 3.46 8.72
CA GLY A 57 -2.01 3.43 9.95
C GLY A 57 -1.75 2.19 10.81
N ALA A 58 -2.65 1.91 11.75
CA ALA A 58 -2.49 0.83 12.72
C ALA A 58 -2.35 -0.57 12.05
N ILE A 59 -3.14 -0.83 11.00
CA ILE A 59 -3.03 -2.09 10.24
C ILE A 59 -1.69 -2.18 9.51
N GLY A 60 -1.24 -1.08 8.89
CA GLY A 60 0.06 -1.01 8.25
C GLY A 60 1.20 -1.33 9.21
N ILE A 61 1.17 -0.75 10.41
CA ILE A 61 2.15 -1.02 11.47
C ILE A 61 2.19 -2.52 11.79
N ALA A 62 1.05 -3.12 12.09
CA ALA A 62 0.97 -4.54 12.41
C ALA A 62 1.48 -5.44 11.26
N ARG A 63 1.24 -5.05 10.01
CA ARG A 63 1.70 -5.81 8.84
C ARG A 63 3.22 -5.78 8.66
N VAL A 64 3.88 -4.66 8.96
CA VAL A 64 5.35 -4.56 8.87
C VAL A 64 5.98 -5.59 9.81
N PHE A 65 5.67 -5.51 11.11
CA PHE A 65 6.23 -6.44 12.11
C PHE A 65 5.82 -7.89 11.92
N LYS A 66 4.60 -8.15 11.41
CA LYS A 66 4.15 -9.52 11.14
C LYS A 66 4.88 -10.14 9.94
N HIS A 67 5.13 -9.37 8.89
CA HIS A 67 5.81 -9.89 7.70
C HIS A 67 7.30 -10.09 7.98
N ASP A 68 7.90 -9.20 8.78
CA ASP A 68 9.33 -9.20 9.04
C ASP A 68 9.68 -9.97 10.33
N CYS A 69 8.94 -11.04 10.62
CA CYS A 69 9.18 -11.89 11.78
C CYS A 69 10.62 -12.44 11.78
N GLY A 70 11.43 -12.00 12.75
CA GLY A 70 12.83 -12.40 12.91
C GLY A 70 13.87 -11.37 12.42
N ARG A 71 13.46 -10.20 11.92
CA ARG A 71 14.38 -9.07 11.71
C ARG A 71 14.54 -8.24 12.99
N ALA A 72 15.62 -7.46 13.02
CA ALA A 72 15.86 -6.51 14.10
C ALA A 72 14.85 -5.36 13.99
N ILE A 73 14.45 -4.79 15.13
CA ILE A 73 13.45 -3.72 15.19
C ILE A 73 13.92 -2.48 14.43
N GLU A 74 15.23 -2.26 14.36
CA GLU A 74 15.89 -1.18 13.63
C GLU A 74 15.67 -1.30 12.11
N ASP A 75 15.64 -2.52 11.56
CA ASP A 75 15.37 -2.75 10.15
C ASP A 75 13.93 -2.42 9.80
N ASP A 76 12.99 -2.74 10.69
CA ASP A 76 11.57 -2.40 10.53
C ASP A 76 11.34 -0.88 10.62
N ILE A 77 11.99 -0.22 11.58
CA ILE A 77 11.98 1.25 11.71
C ILE A 77 12.54 1.89 10.43
N LYS A 78 13.66 1.38 9.91
CA LYS A 78 14.22 1.83 8.63
C LYS A 78 13.23 1.64 7.48
N HIS A 79 12.51 0.51 7.43
CA HIS A 79 11.47 0.26 6.43
C HIS A 79 10.35 1.32 6.45
N PHE A 80 9.92 1.73 7.66
CA PHE A 80 8.93 2.81 7.78
C PHE A 80 9.41 4.10 7.13
N TYR A 81 10.62 4.55 7.45
CA TYR A 81 11.17 5.80 6.90
C TYR A 81 11.49 5.73 5.40
N GLU A 82 12.03 4.60 4.94
CA GLU A 82 12.40 4.46 3.54
C GLU A 82 11.19 4.37 2.61
N LYS A 83 10.10 3.78 3.09
CA LYS A 83 8.95 3.43 2.24
C LYS A 83 7.62 3.97 2.76
N ILE A 84 7.22 3.61 3.98
CA ILE A 84 5.85 3.83 4.47
C ILE A 84 5.54 5.33 4.61
N VAL A 85 6.46 6.10 5.20
CA VAL A 85 6.31 7.56 5.40
C VAL A 85 6.16 8.31 4.07
N LYS A 86 6.71 7.78 2.98
CA LYS A 86 6.64 8.40 1.65
C LYS A 86 5.36 8.07 0.88
N LEU A 87 4.57 7.10 1.33
CA LEU A 87 3.38 6.62 0.61
C LEU A 87 2.32 7.70 0.33
N PRO A 88 2.02 8.66 1.23
CA PRO A 88 1.04 9.69 0.93
C PRO A 88 1.37 10.48 -0.35
N HIS A 89 2.64 10.81 -0.57
CA HIS A 89 3.08 11.54 -1.78
C HIS A 89 3.00 10.71 -3.08
N LEU A 90 2.74 9.40 -2.97
CA LEU A 90 2.58 8.47 -4.07
C LEU A 90 1.10 8.13 -4.35
N MET A 91 0.17 8.82 -3.67
CA MET A 91 -1.26 8.69 -3.93
C MET A 91 -1.62 9.41 -5.23
N TYR A 92 -2.50 8.81 -6.02
CA TYR A 92 -2.96 9.35 -7.29
C TYR A 92 -4.21 10.23 -7.14
N THR A 93 -5.01 10.01 -6.11
CA THR A 93 -6.27 10.69 -5.87
C THR A 93 -6.17 11.65 -4.69
N GLU A 94 -6.89 12.77 -4.74
CA GLU A 94 -6.95 13.74 -3.64
C GLU A 94 -7.53 13.11 -2.37
N ALA A 95 -8.58 12.29 -2.52
CA ALA A 95 -9.18 11.55 -1.40
C ALA A 95 -8.18 10.54 -0.79
N GLY A 96 -7.45 9.80 -1.64
CA GLY A 96 -6.41 8.88 -1.20
C GLY A 96 -5.30 9.61 -0.43
N TYR A 97 -4.85 10.76 -0.93
CA TYR A 97 -3.86 11.61 -0.26
C TYR A 97 -4.34 12.05 1.14
N LYS A 98 -5.55 12.60 1.26
CA LYS A 98 -6.09 13.06 2.56
C LYS A 98 -6.16 11.93 3.59
N LEU A 99 -6.71 10.76 3.19
CA LEU A 99 -6.77 9.58 4.04
C LEU A 99 -5.37 9.07 4.42
N ALA A 100 -4.42 9.14 3.50
CA ALA A 100 -3.04 8.71 3.74
C ALA A 100 -2.35 9.59 4.78
N ILE A 101 -2.57 10.91 4.73
CA ILE A 101 -2.05 11.85 5.73
C ILE A 101 -2.63 11.57 7.11
N GLU A 102 -3.93 11.30 7.22
CA GLU A 102 -4.54 10.93 8.50
C GLU A 102 -3.94 9.65 9.09
N ARG A 103 -3.75 8.63 8.25
CA ARG A 103 -3.14 7.37 8.68
C ARG A 103 -1.65 7.51 8.98
N LEU A 104 -0.94 8.40 8.29
CA LEU A 104 0.48 8.67 8.52
C LEU A 104 0.71 9.21 9.93
N LYS A 105 -0.18 10.07 10.46
CA LYS A 105 -0.08 10.57 11.84
C LYS A 105 0.00 9.45 12.89
N VAL A 106 -0.73 8.36 12.67
CA VAL A 106 -0.67 7.18 13.56
C VAL A 106 0.69 6.50 13.47
N VAL A 107 1.26 6.40 12.27
CA VAL A 107 2.59 5.82 12.03
C VAL A 107 3.68 6.70 12.66
N GLU A 108 3.62 8.00 12.44
CA GLU A 108 4.59 8.96 13.03
C GLU A 108 4.54 8.92 14.55
N TYR A 109 3.35 8.95 15.14
CA TYR A 109 3.20 8.82 16.59
C TYR A 109 3.81 7.52 17.12
N PHE A 110 3.56 6.39 16.44
CA PHE A 110 4.15 5.11 16.81
C PHE A 110 5.69 5.13 16.74
N LEU A 111 6.26 5.68 15.67
CA LEU A 111 7.71 5.81 15.51
C LEU A 111 8.33 6.73 16.56
N GLU A 112 7.65 7.79 16.97
CA GLU A 112 8.11 8.64 18.06
C GLU A 112 8.14 7.89 19.40
N GLN A 113 7.12 7.08 19.70
CA GLN A 113 7.08 6.32 20.95
C GLN A 113 8.15 5.22 20.97
N ILE A 114 8.27 4.44 19.90
CA ILE A 114 9.25 3.34 19.85
C ILE A 114 10.68 3.88 20.00
N GLN A 115 10.97 5.05 19.42
CA GLN A 115 12.29 5.65 19.51
C GLN A 115 12.58 6.20 20.92
N LYS A 116 11.56 6.73 21.62
CA LYS A 116 11.70 7.13 23.03
C LYS A 116 12.00 5.93 23.91
N GLU A 117 11.23 4.85 23.75
CA GLU A 117 11.37 3.61 24.55
C GLU A 117 12.76 2.99 24.36
N LEU A 118 13.23 2.84 23.11
CA LEU A 118 14.57 2.31 22.83
C LEU A 118 15.69 3.20 23.38
N ASN A 119 15.54 4.53 23.38
CA ASN A 119 16.55 5.43 23.92
C ASN A 119 16.57 5.42 25.46
N SER A 120 15.42 5.21 26.11
CA SER A 120 15.34 5.10 27.57
C SER A 120 15.90 3.78 28.12
N GLU A 121 15.95 2.71 27.32
CA GLU A 121 16.57 1.44 27.71
C GLU A 121 18.11 1.46 27.59
N ASN A 122 18.67 2.45 26.91
CA ASN A 122 20.12 2.61 26.68
C ASN A 122 20.81 3.57 27.68
N GLN A 123 20.11 4.00 28.74
CA GLN A 123 20.65 4.79 29.87
C GLN A 123 20.66 3.97 31.15
#